data_AF-A0A0C2PWN7-F1
#
_entry.id   AF-A0A0C2PWN7-F1
#
_cell.length_a   1.000
_cell.length_b   1.000
_cell.length_c   1.000
_cell.angle_alpha   90.00
_cell.angle_beta   90.00
_cell.angle_gamma   90.00
#
_symmetry.space_group_name_H-M   'P 1'
#
loop_
_entity.id
_entity.type
_entity.pdbx_description
1 polymer ?
#
loop_
_entity_poly.entity_id
_entity_poly.type
_entity_poly.pdbx_seq_one_letter_code
_entity_poly.pdbx_strand_id
1 'polypeptide(L)'
;WNIRARNQFIAEQRDYDLNLLQQIVEQGETTLNAEQRRIYDALLECVDFGPGHGKGFFVHSAGGCGKTYVCNLIAAAVCAKEKIVLCVASSGIASLLLSGGRTAHSRFKIPIPIHEGSTCNIK
;
A
#
# COMPACT_ATOMS: atom_id res chain seq x y z
N TRP A 1 -22.03 -23.46 -5.16
CA TRP A 1 -20.84 -22.59 -5.14
C TRP A 1 -20.87 -21.75 -3.88
N ASN A 2 -20.16 -22.22 -2.86
CA ASN A 2 -20.33 -21.86 -1.46
C ASN A 2 -20.29 -20.35 -1.19
N ILE A 3 -21.40 -19.84 -0.64
CA ILE A 3 -21.52 -18.54 0.00
C ILE A 3 -20.74 -18.62 1.32
N ARG A 4 -19.40 -18.47 1.28
CA ARG A 4 -18.49 -18.18 2.42
C ARG A 4 -17.00 -18.14 2.02
N ALA A 5 -16.68 -17.71 0.79
CA ALA A 5 -15.30 -17.34 0.49
C ALA A 5 -14.96 -16.08 1.31
N ARG A 6 -14.21 -16.25 2.41
CA ARG A 6 -13.53 -15.15 3.11
C ARG A 6 -12.87 -14.27 2.04
N ASN A 7 -13.10 -12.96 2.07
CA ASN A 7 -12.44 -12.04 1.14
C ASN A 7 -10.92 -12.22 1.33
N GLN A 8 -10.26 -12.82 0.34
CA GLN A 8 -8.85 -13.21 0.44
C GLN A 8 -7.95 -11.99 0.70
N PHE A 9 -8.30 -10.81 0.16
CA PHE A 9 -7.55 -9.59 0.43
C PHE A 9 -7.63 -9.17 1.90
N ILE A 10 -8.81 -9.33 2.50
CA ILE A 10 -8.99 -9.05 3.93
C ILE A 10 -8.25 -10.11 4.77
N ALA A 11 -8.28 -11.38 4.35
CA ALA A 11 -7.57 -12.45 5.03
C ALA A 11 -6.05 -12.22 5.01
N GLU A 12 -5.47 -11.90 3.85
CA GLU A 12 -4.04 -11.58 3.70
C GLU A 12 -3.61 -10.41 4.60
N GLN A 13 -4.45 -9.38 4.76
CA GLN A 13 -4.13 -8.24 5.61
C GLN A 13 -4.28 -8.54 7.12
N ARG A 14 -5.06 -9.55 7.50
CA ARG A 14 -5.25 -9.97 8.89
C ARG A 14 -4.26 -11.04 9.35
N ASP A 15 -3.45 -11.57 8.44
CA ASP A 15 -2.48 -12.63 8.70
C ASP A 15 -1.09 -12.09 9.10
N TYR A 16 -0.90 -10.77 9.07
CA TYR A 16 0.36 -10.17 9.49
C TYR A 16 0.63 -10.37 10.99
N ASP A 17 1.89 -10.64 11.33
CA ASP A 17 2.36 -10.61 12.71
C ASP A 17 2.41 -9.16 13.21
N LEU A 18 1.48 -8.82 14.10
CA LEU A 18 1.34 -7.49 14.65
C LEU A 18 2.56 -7.06 15.47
N ASN A 19 3.25 -7.98 16.16
CA ASN A 19 4.45 -7.65 16.93
C ASN A 19 5.60 -7.29 15.99
N LEU A 20 5.78 -8.07 14.92
CA LEU A 20 6.78 -7.77 13.91
C LEU A 20 6.48 -6.43 13.21
N LEU A 21 5.22 -6.16 12.88
CA LEU A 21 4.83 -4.87 12.30
C LEU A 21 5.11 -3.71 13.25
N GLN A 22 4.80 -3.85 14.55
CA GLN A 22 5.11 -2.82 15.55
C GLN A 22 6.62 -2.57 15.64
N GLN A 23 7.45 -3.62 15.66
CA GLN A 23 8.91 -3.47 15.67
C GLN A 23 9.43 -2.77 14.40
N ILE A 24 8.91 -3.13 13.22
CA ILE A 24 9.26 -2.47 11.95
C ILE A 24 8.90 -0.98 12.01
N VAL A 25 7.73 -0.66 12.56
CA VAL A 25 7.25 0.72 12.70
C VAL A 25 8.16 1.47 13.65
N GLU A 26 8.33 1.02 14.89
CA GLU A 26 9.18 1.66 15.90
C GLU A 26 10.59 1.93 15.39
N GLN A 27 11.23 0.95 14.75
CA GLN A 27 12.56 1.14 14.16
C GLN A 27 12.51 2.14 13.00
N GLY A 28 11.55 2.00 12.10
CA GLY A 28 11.45 2.82 10.90
C GLY A 28 11.21 4.30 11.21
N GLU A 29 10.40 4.60 12.24
CA GLU A 29 10.13 5.96 12.67
C GLU A 29 11.40 6.73 13.05
N THR A 30 12.38 6.07 13.66
CA THR A 30 13.66 6.69 14.05
C THR A 30 14.53 7.08 12.85
N THR A 31 14.27 6.52 11.66
CA THR A 31 15.10 6.71 10.46
C THR A 31 14.54 7.75 9.49
N LEU A 32 13.33 8.26 9.73
CA LEU A 32 12.69 9.22 8.85
C LEU A 32 13.38 10.58 8.94
N ASN A 33 13.67 11.17 7.78
CA ASN A 33 14.04 12.58 7.74
C ASN A 33 12.81 13.48 7.99
N ALA A 34 13.05 14.78 8.21
CA ALA A 34 12.00 15.74 8.57
C ALA A 34 10.82 15.78 7.58
N GLU A 35 11.06 15.72 6.27
CA GLU A 35 9.99 15.78 5.27
C GLU A 35 9.21 14.47 5.20
N GLN A 36 9.90 13.33 5.29
CA GLN A 36 9.25 12.01 5.35
C GLN A 36 8.40 11.86 6.62
N ARG A 37 8.90 12.35 7.76
CA ARG A 37 8.16 12.38 9.03
C ARG A 37 6.87 13.19 8.89
N ARG A 38 6.93 14.40 8.33
CA ARG A 38 5.73 15.22 8.09
C ARG A 38 4.66 14.51 7.27
N ILE A 39 5.06 13.81 6.21
CA ILE A 39 4.14 13.04 5.36
C ILE A 39 3.52 11.89 6.16
N TYR A 40 4.35 11.14 6.88
CA TYR A 40 3.94 10.00 7.68
C TYR A 40 2.92 10.43 8.76
N ASP A 41 3.24 11.47 9.54
CA ASP A 41 2.39 11.96 10.63
C ASP A 41 1.04 12.43 10.10
N ALA A 42 1.03 13.25 9.05
CA ALA A 42 -0.20 13.78 8.46
C ALA A 42 -1.12 12.66 7.93
N LEU A 43 -0.54 11.59 7.40
CA LEU A 43 -1.31 10.44 6.92
C LEU A 43 -1.86 9.60 8.07
N LEU A 44 -1.06 9.33 9.11
CA LEU A 44 -1.53 8.57 10.26
C LEU A 44 -2.61 9.30 11.05
N GLU A 45 -2.48 10.61 11.20
CA GLU A 45 -3.49 11.45 11.83
C GLU A 45 -4.84 11.30 11.09
N CYS A 46 -4.81 11.37 9.75
CA CYS A 46 -6.00 11.16 8.91
C CYS A 46 -6.61 9.76 9.07
N VAL A 47 -5.79 8.74 9.24
CA VAL A 47 -6.26 7.36 9.48
C VAL A 47 -6.96 7.23 10.84
N ASP A 48 -6.55 8.03 11.83
CA ASP A 48 -7.08 7.94 13.20
C ASP A 48 -8.39 8.73 13.40
N PHE A 49 -8.67 9.77 12.60
CA PHE A 49 -9.94 10.51 12.67
C PHE A 49 -11.19 9.68 12.32
N GLY A 50 -11.04 8.55 11.63
CA GLY A 50 -12.13 7.61 11.37
C GLY A 50 -13.01 7.96 10.15
N PRO A 51 -14.17 7.27 10.00
CA PRO A 51 -15.02 7.38 8.82
C PRO A 51 -15.54 8.80 8.59
N GLY A 52 -15.58 9.26 7.33
CA GLY A 52 -16.06 10.60 6.96
C GLY A 52 -14.96 11.66 6.81
N HIS A 53 -13.72 11.34 7.19
CA HIS A 53 -12.56 12.24 7.06
C HIS A 53 -11.56 11.79 5.98
N GLY A 54 -12.06 11.15 4.92
CA GLY A 54 -11.23 10.68 3.81
C GLY A 54 -10.48 11.84 3.15
N LYS A 55 -9.14 11.76 3.14
CA LYS A 55 -8.26 12.75 2.53
C LYS A 55 -7.35 12.11 1.50
N GLY A 56 -7.20 12.76 0.34
CA GLY A 56 -6.24 12.38 -0.69
C GLY A 56 -4.89 13.04 -0.46
N PHE A 57 -3.81 12.29 -0.68
CA PHE A 57 -2.44 12.79 -0.60
C PHE A 57 -1.69 12.48 -1.89
N PHE A 58 -0.88 13.43 -2.36
CA PHE A 58 0.05 13.22 -3.46
C PHE A 58 1.47 13.54 -3.00
N VAL A 59 2.32 12.53 -2.95
CA VAL A 59 3.72 12.66 -2.53
C VAL A 59 4.60 12.75 -3.76
N HIS A 60 5.19 13.92 -3.99
CA HIS A 60 6.09 14.17 -5.11
C HIS A 60 7.53 14.37 -4.63
N SER A 61 8.47 13.65 -5.24
CA SER A 61 9.91 13.85 -5.02
C SER A 61 10.71 13.19 -6.13
N ALA A 62 12.00 13.51 -6.24
CA ALA A 62 12.91 12.90 -7.21
C ALA A 62 13.10 11.38 -6.97
N GLY A 63 13.72 10.72 -7.94
CA GLY A 63 14.18 9.34 -7.77
C GLY A 63 15.12 9.21 -6.58
N GLY A 64 15.01 8.12 -5.80
CA GLY A 64 15.89 7.87 -4.65
C GLY A 64 15.51 8.57 -3.33
N CYS A 65 14.50 9.45 -3.29
CA CYS A 65 14.10 10.14 -2.06
C CYS A 65 13.28 9.29 -1.05
N GLY A 66 13.27 7.96 -1.20
CA GLY A 66 12.63 7.06 -0.24
C GLY A 66 11.09 7.04 -0.24
N LYS A 67 10.40 7.43 -1.33
CA LYS A 67 8.92 7.38 -1.39
C LYS A 67 8.36 6.00 -1.07
N THR A 68 8.92 4.97 -1.71
CA THR A 68 8.52 3.58 -1.48
C THR A 68 8.71 3.17 -0.02
N TYR A 69 9.83 3.60 0.59
CA TYR A 69 10.11 3.35 2.00
C TYR A 69 9.03 3.95 2.90
N VAL A 70 8.69 5.22 2.69
CA VAL A 70 7.61 5.90 3.44
C VAL A 70 6.26 5.21 3.22
N CYS A 71 5.91 4.84 1.98
CA CYS A 71 4.67 4.13 1.69
C CYS A 71 4.56 2.79 2.43
N ASN A 72 5.66 2.01 2.47
CA ASN A 72 5.69 0.73 3.18
C ASN A 72 5.62 0.90 4.69
N LEU A 73 6.29 1.93 5.24
CA LEU A 73 6.24 2.21 6.68
C LEU A 73 4.84 2.65 7.10
N ILE A 74 4.16 3.47 6.30
CA ILE A 74 2.75 3.84 6.54
C ILE A 74 1.86 2.60 6.48
N ALA A 75 2.04 1.75 5.46
CA ALA A 75 1.26 0.51 5.36
C ALA A 75 1.45 -0.38 6.60
N ALA A 76 2.70 -0.56 7.05
CA ALA A 76 3.00 -1.31 8.27
C ALA A 76 2.34 -0.69 9.51
N ALA A 77 2.42 0.64 9.68
CA ALA A 77 1.80 1.35 10.81
C ALA A 77 0.28 1.23 10.83
N VAL A 78 -0.38 1.29 9.68
CA VAL A 78 -1.83 1.13 9.57
C VAL A 78 -2.23 -0.33 9.82
N CYS A 79 -1.49 -1.30 9.29
CA CYS A 79 -1.74 -2.72 9.55
C CYS A 79 -1.46 -3.11 11.02
N ALA A 80 -0.47 -2.50 11.67
CA ALA A 80 -0.20 -2.68 13.10
C ALA A 80 -1.36 -2.20 14.00
N LYS A 81 -2.19 -1.28 13.49
CA LYS A 81 -3.47 -0.85 14.09
C LYS A 81 -4.65 -1.74 13.69
N GLU A 82 -4.40 -2.93 13.13
CA GLU A 82 -5.39 -3.90 12.63
C GLU A 82 -6.34 -3.35 11.55
N LYS A 83 -5.93 -2.27 10.87
CA LYS A 83 -6.65 -1.68 9.74
C LYS A 83 -6.17 -2.31 8.42
N ILE A 84 -7.00 -2.22 7.39
CA ILE A 84 -6.74 -2.86 6.08
C ILE A 84 -6.09 -1.85 5.13
N VAL A 85 -4.96 -2.21 4.53
CA VAL A 85 -4.26 -1.40 3.51
C VAL A 85 -4.21 -2.14 2.19
N LEU A 86 -4.38 -1.41 1.08
CA LEU A 86 -4.23 -1.97 -0.27
C LEU A 86 -3.08 -1.28 -1.00
N CYS A 87 -1.88 -1.86 -0.87
CA CYS A 87 -0.71 -1.41 -1.62
C CYS A 87 -0.86 -1.77 -3.10
N VAL A 88 -0.82 -0.76 -3.97
CA VAL A 88 -0.90 -0.92 -5.43
C VAL A 88 0.16 -0.11 -6.16
N ALA A 89 0.63 -0.67 -7.28
CA ALA A 89 1.50 0.03 -8.23
C ALA A 89 0.95 -0.08 -9.66
N SER A 90 1.47 0.73 -10.57
CA SER A 90 1.09 0.67 -11.99
C SER A 90 1.72 -0.53 -12.71
N SER A 91 3.00 -0.83 -12.42
CA SER A 91 3.76 -1.93 -13.04
C SER A 91 4.01 -3.09 -12.08
N GLY A 92 4.22 -4.29 -12.65
CA GLY A 92 4.54 -5.48 -11.87
C GLY A 92 5.82 -5.31 -11.05
N ILE A 93 6.89 -4.79 -11.68
CA ILE A 93 8.18 -4.57 -11.01
C ILE A 93 8.04 -3.58 -9.84
N ALA A 94 7.30 -2.48 -10.01
CA ALA A 94 7.08 -1.53 -8.93
C ALA A 94 6.26 -2.13 -7.78
N SER A 95 5.34 -3.04 -8.08
CA SER A 95 4.53 -3.70 -7.04
C SER A 95 5.34 -4.61 -6.13
N LEU A 96 6.47 -5.17 -6.62
CA LEU A 96 7.37 -6.00 -5.81
C LEU A 96 8.06 -5.20 -4.70
N LEU A 97 8.20 -3.88 -4.87
CA LEU A 97 8.81 -3.01 -3.89
C LEU A 97 7.84 -2.60 -2.78
N LEU A 98 6.55 -2.88 -2.93
CA LEU A 98 5.53 -2.58 -1.93
C LEU A 98 5.18 -3.84 -1.13
N SER A 99 5.08 -3.71 0.20
CA SER A 99 4.66 -4.82 1.06
C SER A 99 3.26 -5.29 0.69
N GLY A 100 3.12 -6.57 0.30
CA GLY A 100 1.86 -7.14 -0.20
C GLY A 100 1.37 -6.51 -1.51
N GLY A 101 2.24 -5.82 -2.24
CA GLY A 101 1.92 -5.04 -3.42
C GLY A 101 1.36 -5.89 -4.57
N ARG A 102 0.42 -5.30 -5.31
CA ARG A 102 -0.08 -5.83 -6.59
C ARG A 102 -0.23 -4.71 -7.60
N THR A 103 -0.35 -5.03 -8.87
CA THR A 103 -0.71 -4.00 -9.85
C THR A 103 -2.15 -3.51 -9.63
N ALA A 104 -2.44 -2.24 -9.89
CA ALA A 104 -3.80 -1.69 -9.80
C ALA A 104 -4.79 -2.51 -10.65
N HIS A 105 -4.36 -2.93 -11.85
CA HIS A 105 -5.13 -3.81 -12.73
C HIS A 105 -5.52 -5.12 -12.07
N SER A 106 -4.56 -5.82 -11.45
CA SER A 106 -4.84 -7.11 -10.82
C SER A 106 -5.62 -6.98 -9.50
N ARG A 107 -5.39 -5.91 -8.74
CA ARG A 107 -6.05 -5.62 -7.45
C ARG A 107 -7.50 -5.22 -7.63
N PHE A 108 -7.77 -4.24 -8.51
CA PHE A 108 -9.10 -3.68 -8.71
C PHE A 108 -9.85 -4.28 -9.90
N LYS A 109 -9.26 -5.27 -10.58
CA LYS A 109 -9.83 -5.91 -11.78
C LYS A 109 -10.16 -4.90 -12.88
N ILE A 110 -9.28 -3.91 -13.05
CA ILE A 110 -9.43 -2.89 -14.10
C ILE A 110 -9.26 -3.61 -15.45
N PRO A 111 -10.27 -3.58 -16.33
CA PRO A 111 -10.18 -4.23 -17.63
C PRO A 111 -9.17 -3.50 -18.50
N ILE A 112 -8.38 -4.26 -19.24
CA ILE A 112 -7.55 -3.74 -20.33
C ILE A 112 -8.41 -3.87 -21.59
N PRO A 113 -8.86 -2.77 -22.22
CA PRO A 113 -9.62 -2.86 -23.46
C PRO A 113 -8.74 -3.46 -24.56
N ILE A 114 -9.20 -4.56 -25.15
CA ILE A 114 -8.52 -5.26 -26.25
C ILE A 114 -9.33 -5.00 -27.53
N HIS A 115 -8.64 -4.56 -28.58
CA HIS A 115 -9.19 -4.34 -29.92
C HIS A 115 -8.56 -5.32 -30.90
N GLU A 116 -9.11 -5.50 -32.10
CA GLU A 116 -8.61 -6.49 -33.09
C GLU A 116 -7.13 -6.30 -33.45
N GLY A 117 -6.60 -5.09 -33.36
CA GLY A 117 -5.18 -4.78 -33.59
C GLY A 117 -4.30 -4.76 -32.33
N SER A 118 -4.83 -5.11 -31.15
CA SER A 118 -4.07 -5.09 -29.91
C SER A 118 -3.05 -6.22 -29.88
N THR A 119 -1.77 -5.87 -29.85
CA THR A 119 -0.65 -6.81 -29.70
C THR A 119 0.16 -6.46 -28.45
N CYS A 120 0.78 -7.47 -27.83
CA CYS A 120 1.71 -7.30 -26.72
C CYS A 120 3.04 -7.95 -27.10
N ASN A 121 4.07 -7.13 -27.30
CA ASN A 121 5.41 -7.62 -27.62
C ASN A 121 6.14 -8.02 -26.34
N ILE A 122 5.81 -9.19 -25.79
CA ILE A 122 6.61 -9.85 -24.76
C ILE A 122 7.66 -10.69 -25.50
N LYS A 123 8.94 -10.35 -25.33
CA LYS A 123 10.07 -11.17 -25.79
C LYS A 123 10.59 -12.04 -24.66
#